data_AF-A0AAX1QLI2-F1
#
_entry.id   AF-A0AAX1QLI2-F1
#
_cell.length_a   1.000
_cell.length_b   1.000
_cell.length_c   1.000
_cell.angle_alpha   90.00
_cell.angle_beta   90.00
_cell.angle_gamma   90.00
#
_symmetry.space_group_name_H-M   'P 1'
#
loop_
_entity.id
_entity.type
_entity.pdbx_description
1 polymer ?
#
loop_
_entity_poly.entity_id
_entity_poly.type
_entity_poly.pdbx_seq_one_letter_code
_entity_poly.pdbx_strand_id
1 'polypeptide(L)' 'MTFEKLVGDLNGAYSRRINLQHRLVYQIYEEEKTIKILSLWIHYER' A
#
# COMPACT_ATOMS: atom_id res chain seq x y z
N MET A 1 12.18 3.27 -9.03
CA MET A 1 11.23 3.34 -7.89
C MET A 1 11.11 1.94 -7.35
N THR A 2 11.73 1.70 -6.21
CA THR A 2 11.98 0.36 -5.67
C THR A 2 10.88 0.02 -4.68
N PHE A 3 10.24 -1.15 -4.82
CA PHE A 3 9.21 -1.61 -3.90
C PHE A 3 9.89 -2.30 -2.72
N GLU A 4 9.68 -1.79 -1.51
CA GLU A 4 10.15 -2.43 -0.28
C GLU A 4 9.07 -3.40 0.23
N LYS A 5 9.43 -4.69 0.28
CA LYS A 5 8.55 -5.74 0.80
C LYS A 5 8.64 -5.72 2.33
N LEU A 6 7.53 -5.46 3.02
CA LEU A 6 7.46 -5.54 4.48
C LEU A 6 7.45 -7.02 4.90
N VAL A 7 8.36 -7.42 5.79
CA VAL A 7 8.56 -8.82 6.21
C VAL A 7 7.90 -9.05 7.57
N GLY A 8 6.98 -10.03 7.66
CA GLY A 8 6.24 -10.41 8.87
C GLY A 8 4.82 -10.94 8.56
N ASP A 9 3.90 -10.91 9.54
CA ASP A 9 2.46 -11.28 9.41
C ASP A 9 1.66 -10.42 8.40
N LEU A 10 2.31 -9.42 7.79
CA LEU A 10 1.79 -8.55 6.73
C LEU A 10 2.25 -9.00 5.33
N ASN A 11 2.45 -10.32 5.13
CA ASN A 11 2.82 -10.89 3.85
C ASN A 11 1.86 -10.41 2.76
N GLY A 12 2.37 -9.56 1.85
CA GLY A 12 1.64 -9.04 0.70
C GLY A 12 1.15 -7.61 0.82
N ALA A 13 1.39 -6.91 1.95
CA ALA A 13 1.11 -5.48 2.05
C ALA A 13 2.25 -4.67 1.41
N TYR A 14 1.90 -3.83 0.44
CA TYR A 14 2.77 -2.93 -0.29
C TYR A 14 2.40 -1.48 0.03
N SER A 15 3.41 -0.61 0.02
CA SER A 15 3.21 0.83 0.07
C SER A 15 3.66 1.48 -1.22
N ARG A 16 2.81 2.33 -1.79
CA ARG A 16 3.13 3.10 -2.99
C ARG A 16 2.88 4.58 -2.75
N ARG A 17 3.89 5.40 -3.03
CA ARG A 17 3.74 6.85 -3.07
C ARG A 17 3.02 7.24 -4.36
N ILE A 18 1.89 7.95 -4.24
CA ILE A 18 1.10 8.44 -5.38
C ILE A 18 1.60 9.83 -5.78
N ASN A 19 1.89 10.70 -4.81
CA ASN A 19 2.51 12.00 -4.99
C ASN A 19 3.34 12.38 -3.74
N LEU A 20 3.93 13.57 -3.66
CA LEU A 20 4.80 13.96 -2.54
C LEU A 20 4.13 13.81 -1.17
N GLN A 21 2.81 13.97 -1.10
CA GLN A 21 2.02 13.97 0.14
C GLN A 21 1.17 12.72 0.34
N HIS A 22 0.95 11.91 -0.70
CA HIS A 22 0.00 10.81 -0.67
C HIS A 22 0.69 9.45 -0.71
N ARG A 23 0.35 8.58 0.25
CA ARG A 23 0.86 7.21 0.32
C ARG A 23 -0.29 6.22 0.43
N LEU A 24 -0.37 5.33 -0.55
CA LEU A 24 -1.30 4.21 -0.56
C LEU A 24 -0.67 3.01 0.10
N VAL A 25 -1.41 2.33 0.97
CA VAL A 25 -1.05 1.03 1.52
C VAL A 25 -2.12 0.03 1.08
N TYR A 26 -1.70 -1.02 0.41
CA TYR A 26 -2.60 -2.03 -0.16
C TYR A 26 -2.00 -3.42 -0.01
N GLN A 27 -2.85 -4.44 -0.04
CA GLN A 27 -2.45 -5.83 -0.03
C GLN A 27 -2.91 -6.52 -1.32
N ILE A 28 -2.05 -7.36 -1.90
CA ILE A 28 -2.37 -8.15 -3.10
C ILE A 28 -2.75 -9.56 -2.68
N TYR A 29 -3.92 -10.01 -3.15
CA TYR A 29 -4.40 -11.39 -3.06
C TYR A 29 -4.36 -11.98 -4.46
N GLU A 30 -3.29 -12.72 -4.79
CA GLU A 30 -3.04 -13.18 -6.16
C GLU A 30 -4.03 -14.25 -6.62
N GLU A 31 -4.42 -15.18 -5.74
CA GLU A 31 -5.38 -16.25 -6.06
C GLU A 31 -6.76 -15.67 -6.41
N GLU A 32 -7.22 -14.69 -5.64
CA GLU A 32 -8.48 -13.99 -5.83
C GLU A 32 -8.38 -12.82 -6.82
N LYS A 33 -7.19 -12.56 -7.39
CA LYS A 33 -6.89 -11.42 -8.25
C LYS A 33 -7.43 -10.09 -7.72
N THR A 34 -7.37 -9.91 -6.41
CA THR A 34 -8.00 -8.80 -5.70
C THR A 34 -6.96 -7.96 -4.99
N ILE A 35 -7.14 -6.65 -5.04
CA ILE A 35 -6.32 -5.70 -4.28
C ILE A 35 -7.18 -5.13 -3.15
N LYS A 36 -6.73 -5.35 -1.91
CA LYS A 36 -7.37 -4.77 -0.73
C LYS A 36 -6.65 -3.49 -0.35
N ILE A 37 -7.34 -2.36 -0.41
CA ILE A 37 -6.79 -1.09 0.08
C ILE A 37 -6.91 -1.08 1.61
N LEU A 38 -5.78 -0.90 2.29
CA LEU A 38 -5.72 -0.85 3.76
C LEU A 38 -5.85 0.59 4.26
N SER A 39 -5.16 1.54 3.60
CA SER A 39 -5.22 2.95 3.95
C SER A 39 -4.73 3.83 2.80
N LEU A 40 -5.26 5.05 2.74
CA LEU A 40 -4.72 6.13 1.92
C LEU A 40 -4.31 7.26 2.84
N TRP A 41 -3.01 7.40 3.07
CA TRP A 41 -2.45 8.50 3.83
C TRP A 41 -2.46 9.73 2.93
N ILE A 42 -3.48 10.56 3.12
CA ILE A 42 -3.53 11.92 2.60
C ILE A 42 -2.87 12.81 3.66
N HIS A 43 -1.72 13.41 3.36
CA HIS A 43 -1.17 14.39 4.28
C HIS A 43 -1.93 15.71 4.09
N TYR A 44 -2.83 15.96 5.04
CA TYR A 44 -3.72 17.13 5.22
C TYR A 44 -4.97 17.21 4.32
N GLU A 45 -6.11 16.81 4.91
CA GLU A 45 -7.28 17.70 4.91
C GLU A 45 -6.97 18.89 5.82
N ARG A 46 -6.78 20.07 5.23
CA ARG A 46 -7.08 21.33 5.90
C ARG A 46 -7.55 22.34 4.87
#